data_AF-A0A818VWH0-F1
#
_entry.id   AF-A0A818VWH0-F1
#
_cell.length_a   1.000
_cell.length_b   1.000
_cell.length_c   1.000
_cell.angle_alpha   90.00
_cell.angle_beta   90.00
_cell.angle_gamma   90.00
#
_symmetry.space_group_name_H-M   'P 1'
#
loop_
_entity.id
_entity.type
_entity.pdbx_description
1 polymer ?
#
loop_
_entity_poly.entity_id
_entity_poly.type
_entity_poly.pdbx_seq_one_letter_code
_entity_poly.pdbx_strand_id
1 'polypeptide(L)'
;MALPSRSCYRDTGAAWVLAQNGEVPPNAVPAGYEANGQITYVARFVTTGGQLAPGKLFPPYRQAYSSYNGIEHSSYVYQVLTHPNQQELKWVPSNGNNLPTGALQAGGDYKSPLYIGRAPFQGGICCGKFEPTHNCVYLPWGGREHCVQNNFEVLCLTRICE
;
A
#
# COMPACT_ATOMS: atom_id res chain seq x y z
N MET A 1 -36.16 -21.79 -8.12
CA MET A 1 -34.77 -22.30 -7.96
C MET A 1 -34.01 -21.22 -7.20
N ALA A 2 -33.70 -21.46 -5.92
CA ALA A 2 -33.15 -20.44 -5.03
C ALA A 2 -31.67 -20.19 -5.35
N LEU A 3 -31.28 -18.91 -5.39
CA LEU A 3 -29.89 -18.49 -5.50
C LEU A 3 -29.11 -19.00 -4.27
N PRO A 4 -27.87 -19.49 -4.41
CA PRO A 4 -27.09 -19.91 -3.26
C PRO A 4 -26.85 -18.70 -2.35
N SER A 5 -27.18 -18.93 -1.08
CA SER A 5 -27.12 -17.98 0.02
C SER A 5 -25.69 -17.47 0.26
N ARG A 6 -25.58 -16.13 0.38
CA ARG A 6 -24.51 -15.35 1.01
C ARG A 6 -23.24 -16.15 1.35
N SER A 7 -22.25 -16.08 0.47
CA SER A 7 -20.87 -16.38 0.82
C SER A 7 -20.51 -15.55 2.06
N CYS A 8 -20.15 -16.21 3.15
CA CYS A 8 -19.65 -15.60 4.37
C CYS A 8 -18.24 -15.06 4.15
N TYR A 9 -18.08 -14.08 3.25
CA TYR A 9 -16.98 -13.13 3.39
C TYR A 9 -17.34 -12.32 4.63
N ARG A 10 -16.72 -12.65 5.77
CA ARG A 10 -16.60 -11.63 6.82
C ARG A 10 -15.83 -10.50 6.16
N ASP A 11 -16.51 -9.37 6.02
CA ASP A 11 -15.93 -8.09 5.69
C ASP A 11 -14.62 -7.98 6.48
N THR A 12 -13.48 -7.99 5.77
CA THR A 12 -12.16 -7.89 6.41
C THR A 12 -12.03 -6.55 7.12
N GLY A 13 -12.96 -5.61 6.94
CA GLY A 13 -12.93 -4.26 7.50
C GLY A 13 -11.93 -3.36 6.80
N ALA A 14 -11.05 -3.91 5.96
CA ALA A 14 -10.14 -3.16 5.12
C ALA A 14 -10.93 -2.42 4.01
N ALA A 15 -10.90 -1.09 4.04
CA ALA A 15 -11.61 -0.27 3.07
C ALA A 15 -10.71 0.82 2.48
N TRP A 16 -10.90 1.09 1.19
CA TRP A 16 -10.25 2.19 0.48
C TRP A 16 -11.17 3.40 0.45
N VAL A 17 -10.86 4.41 1.26
CA VAL A 17 -11.68 5.61 1.41
C VAL A 17 -11.12 6.72 0.53
N LEU A 18 -11.95 7.27 -0.36
CA LEU A 18 -11.58 8.45 -1.16
C LEU A 18 -11.33 9.64 -0.24
N ALA A 19 -10.21 10.32 -0.45
CA ALA A 19 -9.79 11.49 0.30
C ALA A 19 -8.98 12.41 -0.61
N GLN A 20 -8.75 13.64 -0.15
CA GLN A 20 -7.99 14.60 -0.94
C GLN A 20 -7.26 15.63 -0.07
N ASN A 21 -6.28 16.31 -0.67
CA ASN A 21 -5.69 17.54 -0.13
C ASN A 21 -5.14 17.44 1.31
N GLY A 22 -4.64 16.25 1.70
CA GLY A 22 -4.07 15.98 3.02
C GLY A 22 -5.07 15.38 4.02
N GLU A 23 -6.34 15.18 3.63
CA GLU A 23 -7.31 14.48 4.46
C GLU A 23 -6.84 13.06 4.80
N VAL A 24 -6.92 12.73 6.08
CA VAL A 24 -6.63 11.41 6.64
C VAL A 24 -7.93 10.89 7.27
N PRO A 25 -8.60 9.89 6.65
CA PRO A 25 -9.82 9.31 7.22
C PRO A 25 -9.58 8.65 8.59
N PRO A 26 -10.61 8.52 9.43
CA PRO A 26 -10.54 7.69 10.63
C PRO A 26 -10.07 6.27 10.32
N ASN A 27 -9.31 5.68 11.24
CA ASN A 27 -8.76 4.32 11.11
C ASN A 27 -7.79 4.13 9.93
N ALA A 28 -7.21 5.20 9.38
CA ALA A 28 -6.18 5.12 8.36
C ALA A 28 -4.97 4.29 8.84
N VAL A 29 -4.48 3.41 7.97
CA VAL A 29 -3.38 2.49 8.27
C VAL A 29 -2.04 3.23 8.12
N PRO A 30 -1.21 3.33 9.18
CA PRO A 30 0.12 3.89 9.09
C PRO A 30 1.01 3.07 8.14
N ALA A 31 1.65 3.77 7.22
CA ALA A 31 2.56 3.16 6.23
C ALA A 31 4.01 3.14 6.72
N GLY A 32 4.38 4.13 7.53
CA GLY A 32 5.75 4.36 7.98
C GLY A 32 5.89 5.79 8.50
N TYR A 33 7.10 6.33 8.39
CA TYR A 33 7.41 7.69 8.84
C TYR A 33 8.55 8.30 8.02
N GLU A 34 8.51 9.61 7.88
CA GLU A 34 9.56 10.43 7.28
C GLU A 34 10.74 10.63 8.25
N ALA A 35 11.88 11.12 7.76
CA ALA A 35 13.11 11.31 8.57
C ALA A 35 12.91 12.22 9.81
N ASN A 36 11.93 13.10 9.77
CA ASN A 36 11.54 13.99 10.88
C ASN A 36 10.53 13.36 11.85
N GLY A 37 10.22 12.07 11.70
CA GLY A 37 9.27 11.32 12.53
C GLY A 37 7.80 11.49 12.17
N GLN A 38 7.46 12.29 11.14
CA GLN A 38 6.07 12.44 10.73
C GLN A 38 5.54 11.17 10.06
N ILE A 39 4.38 10.72 10.53
CA ILE A 39 3.73 9.50 10.05
C ILE A 39 3.21 9.70 8.61
N THR A 40 3.37 8.66 7.80
CA THR A 40 2.73 8.52 6.49
C THR A 40 1.66 7.44 6.54
N TYR A 41 0.70 7.50 5.61
CA TYR A 41 -0.43 6.56 5.57
C TYR A 41 -0.47 5.79 4.26
N VAL A 42 -0.99 4.56 4.28
CA VAL A 42 -1.08 3.74 3.08
C VAL A 42 -2.11 4.37 2.15
N ALA A 43 -1.68 4.74 0.95
CA ALA A 43 -2.53 5.35 -0.05
C ALA A 43 -2.36 4.67 -1.41
N ARG A 44 -3.33 4.87 -2.30
CA ARG A 44 -3.22 4.50 -3.71
C ARG A 44 -3.96 5.49 -4.58
N PHE A 45 -3.55 5.58 -5.84
CA PHE A 45 -4.23 6.36 -6.86
C PHE A 45 -3.86 5.84 -8.24
N VAL A 46 -4.60 6.26 -9.27
CA VAL A 46 -4.27 5.97 -10.66
C VAL A 46 -3.17 6.93 -11.09
N THR A 47 -1.99 6.41 -11.41
CA THR A 47 -0.86 7.22 -11.89
C THR A 47 -1.19 7.82 -13.26
N THR A 48 -0.42 8.81 -13.72
CA THR A 48 -0.63 9.41 -15.04
C THR A 48 -0.44 8.42 -16.20
N GLY A 49 0.20 7.27 -15.95
CA GLY A 49 0.29 6.14 -16.88
C GLY A 49 -0.89 5.16 -16.83
N GLY A 50 -1.93 5.44 -16.03
CA GLY A 50 -3.15 4.64 -15.96
C GLY A 50 -3.10 3.45 -15.00
N GLN A 51 -1.99 3.21 -14.29
CA GLN A 51 -1.89 2.12 -13.33
C GLN A 51 -2.40 2.57 -11.95
N LEU A 52 -3.33 1.82 -11.35
CA LEU A 52 -3.63 1.95 -9.93
C LEU A 52 -2.44 1.40 -9.12
N ALA A 53 -1.78 2.25 -8.36
CA ALA A 53 -0.56 1.87 -7.64
C ALA A 53 -0.60 2.34 -6.16
N PRO A 54 -0.17 1.47 -5.21
CA PRO A 54 -0.04 1.84 -3.81
C PRO A 54 1.28 2.58 -3.52
N GLY A 55 1.22 3.42 -2.50
CA GLY A 55 2.35 4.14 -1.95
C GLY A 55 1.97 4.83 -0.64
N LYS A 56 2.37 6.09 -0.48
CA LYS A 56 2.25 6.82 0.79
C LYS A 56 1.52 8.14 0.64
N LEU A 57 0.60 8.44 1.56
CA LEU A 57 0.11 9.79 1.81
C LEU A 57 1.04 10.47 2.81
N PHE A 58 1.49 11.67 2.47
CA PHE A 58 2.18 12.56 3.40
C PHE A 58 1.31 13.79 3.69
N PRO A 59 0.52 13.79 4.80
CA PRO A 59 -0.47 14.83 5.06
C PRO A 59 0.06 16.26 5.06
N PRO A 60 1.26 16.57 5.61
CA PRO A 60 1.84 17.91 5.57
C PRO A 60 2.01 18.47 4.15
N TYR A 61 2.29 17.62 3.15
CA TYR A 61 2.41 18.01 1.74
C TYR A 61 1.12 17.82 0.94
N ARG A 62 0.05 17.34 1.62
CA ARG A 62 -1.32 17.24 1.10
C ARG A 62 -1.49 16.31 -0.10
N GLN A 63 -0.49 15.46 -0.36
CA GLN A 63 -0.41 14.62 -1.54
C GLN A 63 -0.08 13.18 -1.17
N ALA A 64 -0.62 12.26 -1.96
CA ALA A 64 -0.15 10.89 -2.02
C ALA A 64 0.93 10.76 -3.10
N TYR A 65 1.85 9.82 -2.89
CA TYR A 65 2.97 9.52 -3.75
C TYR A 65 3.00 8.02 -4.06
N SER A 66 3.21 7.67 -5.32
CA SER A 66 3.33 6.28 -5.78
C SER A 66 4.32 6.21 -6.93
N SER A 67 5.00 5.08 -7.08
CA SER A 67 6.01 4.90 -8.11
C SER A 67 5.43 4.25 -9.36
N TYR A 68 5.83 4.73 -10.54
CA TYR A 68 5.50 4.10 -11.82
C TYR A 68 6.50 4.51 -12.89
N ASN A 69 6.92 3.55 -13.72
CA ASN A 69 7.80 3.76 -14.87
C ASN A 69 9.07 4.61 -14.56
N GLY A 70 9.75 4.29 -13.44
CA GLY A 70 11.01 4.95 -13.07
C GLY A 70 10.87 6.28 -12.31
N ILE A 71 9.65 6.82 -12.15
CA ILE A 71 9.43 8.12 -11.50
C ILE A 71 8.48 8.03 -10.31
N GLU A 72 8.56 9.04 -9.44
CA GLU A 72 7.57 9.29 -8.38
C GLU A 72 6.44 10.14 -8.96
N HIS A 73 5.22 9.60 -8.93
CA HIS A 73 4.01 10.35 -9.23
C HIS A 73 3.41 10.88 -7.93
N SER A 74 2.74 12.03 -8.00
CA SER A 74 1.93 12.55 -6.90
C SER A 74 0.48 12.79 -7.32
N SER A 75 -0.43 12.79 -6.36
CA SER A 75 -1.82 13.17 -6.55
C SER A 75 -2.41 13.86 -5.32
N TYR A 76 -3.23 14.88 -5.55
CA TYR A 76 -4.06 15.52 -4.52
C TYR A 76 -5.35 14.75 -4.23
N VAL A 77 -5.75 13.81 -5.09
CA VAL A 77 -6.93 12.96 -4.93
C VAL A 77 -6.47 11.50 -4.90
N TYR A 78 -6.80 10.80 -3.83
CA TYR A 78 -6.27 9.48 -3.56
C TYR A 78 -7.25 8.66 -2.73
N GLN A 79 -6.99 7.36 -2.61
CA GLN A 79 -7.67 6.50 -1.65
C GLN A 79 -6.71 6.17 -0.51
N VAL A 80 -7.17 6.28 0.73
CA VAL A 80 -6.44 5.86 1.93
C VAL A 80 -6.96 4.51 2.39
N LEU A 81 -6.05 3.59 2.70
CA LEU A 81 -6.43 2.32 3.32
C LEU A 81 -6.83 2.58 4.78
N THR A 82 -8.02 2.12 5.14
CA THR A 82 -8.56 2.19 6.49
C THR A 82 -8.90 0.79 6.98
N HIS A 83 -8.78 0.56 8.28
CA HIS A 83 -9.16 -0.71 8.88
C HIS A 83 -9.58 -0.50 10.34
N PRO A 84 -10.81 -0.86 10.75
CA PRO A 84 -11.33 -0.59 12.10
C PRO A 84 -10.56 -1.36 13.19
N ASN A 85 -10.09 -2.56 12.89
CA ASN A 85 -9.23 -3.35 13.79
C ASN A 85 -7.81 -3.53 13.21
N GLN A 86 -6.94 -2.52 13.34
CA GLN A 86 -5.59 -2.59 12.74
C GLN A 86 -4.69 -3.70 13.31
N GLN A 87 -5.06 -4.36 14.42
CA GLN A 87 -4.34 -5.55 14.92
C GLN A 87 -4.47 -6.75 13.98
N GLU A 88 -5.43 -6.72 13.05
CA GLU A 88 -5.59 -7.73 12.00
C GLU A 88 -4.66 -7.50 10.81
N LEU A 89 -3.87 -6.41 10.84
CA LEU A 89 -2.84 -6.12 9.85
C LEU A 89 -1.45 -6.35 10.45
N LYS A 90 -0.58 -6.98 9.68
CA LYS A 90 0.83 -7.17 10.02
C LYS A 90 1.73 -6.79 8.86
N TRP A 91 2.86 -6.16 9.18
CA TRP A 91 3.97 -6.03 8.26
C TRP A 91 4.82 -7.29 8.38
N VAL A 92 4.90 -8.05 7.30
CA VAL A 92 5.62 -9.34 7.28
C VAL A 92 6.95 -9.13 6.57
N PRO A 93 8.09 -9.37 7.23
CA PRO A 93 9.39 -9.37 6.56
C PRO A 93 9.38 -10.32 5.37
N SER A 94 9.85 -9.83 4.23
CA SER A 94 10.01 -10.65 3.03
C SER A 94 11.43 -10.46 2.48
N ASN A 95 12.02 -11.57 2.06
CA ASN A 95 13.30 -11.65 1.40
C ASN A 95 13.15 -12.14 -0.05
N GLY A 96 11.91 -12.18 -0.54
CA GLY A 96 11.68 -12.11 -1.95
C GLY A 96 11.56 -13.39 -2.75
N ASN A 97 11.31 -14.50 -2.07
CA ASN A 97 11.13 -15.78 -2.76
C ASN A 97 9.66 -16.17 -2.91
N ASN A 98 8.75 -15.57 -2.13
CA ASN A 98 7.30 -15.83 -2.19
C ASN A 98 6.51 -14.62 -1.69
N LEU A 99 5.30 -14.44 -2.24
CA LEU A 99 4.31 -13.52 -1.68
C LEU A 99 3.80 -14.10 -0.34
N PRO A 100 3.90 -13.37 0.79
CA PRO A 100 3.43 -13.88 2.07
C PRO A 100 1.92 -14.11 2.07
N THR A 101 1.47 -15.16 2.75
CA THR A 101 0.04 -15.48 2.91
C THR A 101 -0.68 -14.30 3.56
N GLY A 102 -1.80 -13.89 2.95
CA GLY A 102 -2.61 -12.76 3.41
C GLY A 102 -2.14 -11.41 2.89
N ALA A 103 -1.15 -11.33 2.00
CA ALA A 103 -0.72 -10.08 1.39
C ALA A 103 -1.90 -9.34 0.74
N LEU A 104 -2.01 -8.04 1.04
CA LEU A 104 -3.09 -7.21 0.54
C LEU A 104 -2.77 -6.67 -0.85
N GLN A 105 -3.50 -7.17 -1.86
CA GLN A 105 -3.45 -6.58 -3.19
C GLN A 105 -4.06 -5.18 -3.15
N ALA A 106 -3.33 -4.20 -3.67
CA ALA A 106 -3.68 -2.79 -3.59
C ALA A 106 -3.66 -2.06 -4.93
N GLY A 107 -3.26 -2.74 -6.01
CA GLY A 107 -3.25 -2.17 -7.34
C GLY A 107 -2.88 -3.19 -8.40
N GLY A 108 -2.44 -2.67 -9.55
CA GLY A 108 -2.14 -3.48 -10.72
C GLY A 108 -3.39 -4.06 -11.37
N ASP A 109 -3.21 -5.09 -12.17
CA ASP A 109 -4.28 -5.87 -12.79
C ASP A 109 -4.18 -7.35 -12.40
N TYR A 110 -4.97 -8.22 -13.04
CA TYR A 110 -4.97 -9.65 -12.76
C TYR A 110 -3.69 -10.38 -13.23
N LYS A 111 -2.91 -9.79 -14.15
CA LYS A 111 -1.66 -10.35 -14.67
C LYS A 111 -0.44 -9.85 -13.90
N SER A 112 -0.49 -8.61 -13.44
CA SER A 112 0.55 -7.91 -12.70
C SER A 112 -0.04 -7.28 -11.44
N PRO A 113 -0.40 -8.09 -10.43
CA PRO A 113 -0.96 -7.59 -9.18
C PRO A 113 0.10 -6.87 -8.35
N LEU A 114 -0.26 -5.69 -7.83
CA LEU A 114 0.60 -4.91 -6.94
C LEU A 114 0.14 -5.02 -5.50
N TYR A 115 1.09 -5.17 -4.59
CA TYR A 115 0.88 -5.27 -3.15
C TYR A 115 1.52 -4.09 -2.42
N ILE A 116 1.21 -3.96 -1.13
CA ILE A 116 1.74 -2.87 -0.31
C ILE A 116 3.05 -3.34 0.33
N GLY A 117 4.14 -2.69 -0.02
CA GLY A 117 5.46 -2.94 0.55
C GLY A 117 6.00 -1.70 1.25
N ARG A 118 6.88 -1.90 2.24
CA ARG A 118 7.65 -0.81 2.85
C ARG A 118 9.08 -1.25 3.17
N ALA A 119 10.00 -0.31 3.24
CA ALA A 119 11.38 -0.57 3.65
C ALA A 119 12.02 0.66 4.31
N PRO A 120 13.10 0.47 5.11
CA PRO A 120 13.92 1.56 5.57
C PRO A 120 14.52 2.34 4.39
N PHE A 121 14.30 3.66 4.38
CA PHE A 121 14.76 4.51 3.30
C PHE A 121 14.92 5.96 3.78
N GLN A 122 16.06 6.58 3.49
CA GLN A 122 16.33 8.01 3.76
C GLN A 122 16.03 8.46 5.20
N GLY A 123 16.40 7.63 6.19
CA GLY A 123 16.21 7.94 7.62
C GLY A 123 14.79 7.67 8.14
N GLY A 124 13.89 7.15 7.31
CA GLY A 124 12.52 6.78 7.66
C GLY A 124 12.16 5.36 7.25
N ILE A 125 10.85 5.07 7.25
CA ILE A 125 10.24 3.88 6.63
C ILE A 125 9.33 4.37 5.51
N CYS A 126 9.68 4.04 4.27
CA CYS A 126 8.95 4.47 3.09
C CYS A 126 8.09 3.32 2.55
N CYS A 127 6.85 3.62 2.17
CA CYS A 127 5.89 2.67 1.60
C CYS A 127 5.73 2.89 0.10
N GLY A 128 5.60 1.80 -0.64
CA GLY A 128 5.53 1.76 -2.08
C GLY A 128 4.84 0.49 -2.59
N LYS A 129 4.98 0.22 -3.89
CA LYS A 129 4.39 -0.96 -4.51
C LYS A 129 5.35 -2.14 -4.45
N PHE A 130 4.89 -3.28 -3.96
CA PHE A 130 5.58 -4.56 -4.09
C PHE A 130 5.08 -5.26 -5.36
N GLU A 131 6.02 -5.59 -6.25
CA GLU A 131 5.78 -6.36 -7.47
C GLU A 131 6.40 -7.76 -7.30
N PRO A 132 5.60 -8.82 -7.10
CA PRO A 132 6.11 -10.15 -6.79
C PRO A 132 7.00 -10.74 -7.89
N THR A 133 6.68 -10.47 -9.16
CA THR A 133 7.42 -10.98 -10.33
C THR A 133 8.81 -10.38 -10.44
N HIS A 134 8.99 -9.13 -10.02
CA HIS A 134 10.29 -8.45 -9.99
C HIS A 134 11.02 -8.68 -8.66
N ASN A 135 10.30 -9.24 -7.68
CA ASN A 135 10.76 -9.37 -6.32
C ASN A 135 11.34 -8.05 -5.77
N CYS A 136 10.54 -6.99 -5.84
CA CYS A 136 11.01 -5.67 -5.45
C CYS A 136 9.88 -4.81 -4.90
N VAL A 137 10.19 -4.04 -3.84
CA VAL A 137 9.38 -2.88 -3.44
C VAL A 137 9.93 -1.64 -4.12
N TYR A 138 9.10 -1.00 -4.93
CA TYR A 138 9.42 0.26 -5.57
C TYR A 138 8.92 1.42 -4.71
N LEU A 139 9.86 2.22 -4.20
CA LEU A 139 9.60 3.33 -3.30
C LEU A 139 9.53 4.65 -4.08
N PRO A 140 8.46 5.44 -3.93
CA PRO A 140 8.42 6.80 -4.44
C PRO A 140 9.23 7.73 -3.52
N TRP A 141 10.33 8.29 -4.03
CA TRP A 141 11.10 9.28 -3.29
C TRP A 141 11.90 10.23 -4.17
N GLY A 142 11.78 11.54 -3.91
CA GLY A 142 12.65 12.56 -4.48
C GLY A 142 12.53 12.65 -6.00
N GLY A 143 11.31 12.47 -6.52
CA GLY A 143 11.02 12.48 -7.96
C GLY A 143 11.34 11.18 -8.69
N ARG A 144 11.85 10.14 -8.01
CA ARG A 144 12.30 8.89 -8.62
C ARG A 144 11.65 7.66 -7.98
N GLU A 145 11.61 6.59 -8.75
CA GLU A 145 11.29 5.25 -8.28
C GLU A 145 12.59 4.54 -7.84
N HIS A 146 12.59 3.94 -6.64
CA HIS A 146 13.75 3.22 -6.10
C HIS A 146 13.39 1.76 -5.83
N CYS A 147 14.12 0.82 -6.43
CA CYS A 147 13.87 -0.60 -6.23
C CYS A 147 14.62 -1.12 -4.99
N VAL A 148 13.89 -1.72 -4.05
CA VAL A 148 14.40 -2.41 -2.86
C VAL A 148 14.08 -3.90 -2.94
N GLN A 149 15.11 -4.74 -3.02
CA GLN A 149 14.96 -6.21 -3.13
C GLN A 149 15.25 -6.95 -1.82
N ASN A 150 15.74 -6.26 -0.79
CA ASN A 150 16.13 -6.85 0.49
C ASN A 150 15.64 -5.97 1.65
N ASN A 151 15.43 -6.56 2.83
CA ASN A 151 15.06 -5.85 4.05
C ASN A 151 13.78 -5.00 3.90
N PHE A 152 12.76 -5.59 3.27
CA PHE A 152 11.44 -4.98 3.12
C PHE A 152 10.37 -5.83 3.81
N GLU A 153 9.21 -5.21 4.03
CA GLU A 153 8.04 -5.85 4.61
C GLU A 153 6.85 -5.70 3.67
N VAL A 154 5.93 -6.67 3.68
CA VAL A 154 4.67 -6.65 2.94
C VAL A 154 3.51 -6.60 3.91
N LEU A 155 2.53 -5.72 3.65
CA LEU A 155 1.33 -5.63 4.49
C LEU A 155 0.41 -6.82 4.22
N CYS A 156 0.09 -7.56 5.28
CA CYS A 156 -0.74 -8.76 5.23
C CYS A 156 -1.88 -8.70 6.25
N LEU A 157 -3.02 -9.30 5.90
CA LEU A 157 -4.05 -9.66 6.86
C LEU A 157 -3.63 -10.89 7.68
N THR A 158 -3.89 -10.87 8.98
CA THR A 158 -3.58 -11.98 9.89
C THR A 158 -4.69 -13.03 9.94
N ARG A 159 -5.95 -12.61 9.75
CA ARG A 159 -7.09 -13.51 9.61
C ARG A 159 -7.40 -13.69 8.14
N ILE A 160 -7.02 -14.85 7.63
CA ILE A 160 -7.40 -15.29 6.29
C ILE A 160 -8.56 -16.24 6.50
N CYS A 161 -9.72 -15.97 5.90
CA CYS A 161 -10.79 -16.95 5.88
C CYS A 161 -10.30 -18.14 5.06
N GLU A 162 -10.18 -19.30 5.68
CA GLU A 162 -10.01 -20.60 5.00
C GLU A 162 -11.30 -21.02 4.30
#